data_AF-A0A9D7FXM2-F1
#
_entry.id   AF-A0A9D7FXM2-F1
#
_cell.length_a   1.000
_cell.length_b   1.000
_cell.length_c   1.000
_cell.angle_alpha   90.00
_cell.angle_beta   90.00
_cell.angle_gamma   90.00
#
_symmetry.space_group_name_H-M   'P 1'
#
loop_
_entity.id
_entity.type
_entity.pdbx_description
1 polymer ?
#
loop_
_entity_poly.entity_id
_entity_poly.type
_entity_poly.pdbx_seq_one_letter_code
_entity_poly.pdbx_strand_id
1 'polypeptide(L)'
;MFAALIALWDLSALDLPLARLSGGPSGFALREHWLFTIVLHDSARRVAWALALLLCAAVWFPVGWLRRVMFHRRVQLALTALVAVAAISALKSVSRTSCPWSLADFGGVAHYVPHWSNLLVADGGNGRCFPAGHASSGFSFFGGYFALRRDMPELAVKWLIATLAVGMVLGIAQQVRGAHFMSHTLWTGWICWCAAWAIDAFISRLTTLGVAPNLAQST
;
A
#
# COMPACT_ATOMS: atom_id res chain seq x y z
N MET A 1 3.51 18.58 0.17
CA MET A 1 3.25 18.62 -1.28
C MET A 1 2.44 17.42 -1.76
N PHE A 2 2.91 16.17 -1.61
CA PHE A 2 2.19 14.99 -2.13
C PHE A 2 0.80 14.76 -1.50
N ALA A 3 0.66 14.84 -0.17
CA ALA A 3 -0.66 14.76 0.47
C ALA A 3 -1.64 15.85 0.01
N ALA A 4 -1.14 17.04 -0.35
CA ALA A 4 -1.97 18.13 -0.87
C ALA A 4 -2.46 17.83 -2.30
N LEU A 5 -1.67 17.13 -3.11
CA LEU A 5 -2.10 16.66 -4.43
C LEU A 5 -3.15 15.56 -4.33
N ILE A 6 -3.03 14.64 -3.36
CA ILE A 6 -4.06 13.63 -3.12
C ILE A 6 -5.34 14.29 -2.59
N ALA A 7 -5.24 15.25 -1.67
CA ALA A 7 -6.39 16.01 -1.23
C ALA A 7 -7.06 16.78 -2.39
N LEU A 8 -6.27 17.35 -3.32
CA LEU A 8 -6.80 17.99 -4.52
C LEU A 8 -7.48 16.99 -5.47
N TRP A 9 -6.95 15.77 -5.58
CA TRP A 9 -7.61 14.68 -6.30
C TRP A 9 -8.98 14.35 -5.69
N ASP A 10 -9.05 14.23 -4.36
CA ASP A 10 -10.31 13.96 -3.66
C ASP A 10 -11.33 15.10 -3.86
N LEU A 11 -10.87 16.35 -3.77
CA LEU A 11 -11.71 17.54 -3.96
C LEU A 11 -12.22 17.71 -5.39
N SER A 12 -11.48 17.20 -6.38
CA SER A 12 -11.88 17.26 -7.79
C SER A 12 -12.84 16.15 -8.21
N ALA A 13 -13.20 15.24 -7.29
CA ALA A 13 -14.13 14.12 -7.52
C ALA A 13 -13.78 13.24 -8.74
N LEU A 14 -12.49 13.14 -9.08
CA LEU A 14 -11.98 12.41 -10.24
C LEU A 14 -12.16 10.88 -10.15
N ASP A 15 -12.47 10.38 -8.96
CA ASP A 15 -12.71 8.96 -8.70
C ASP A 15 -13.87 8.39 -9.53
N LEU A 16 -14.99 9.13 -9.63
CA LEU A 16 -16.18 8.71 -10.39
C LEU A 16 -15.91 8.64 -11.90
N PRO A 17 -15.42 9.71 -12.56
CA PRO A 17 -15.05 9.66 -13.98
C PRO A 17 -14.07 8.52 -14.28
N LEU A 18 -13.07 8.30 -13.42
CA LEU A 18 -12.08 7.26 -13.64
C LEU A 18 -12.66 5.84 -13.47
N ALA A 19 -13.55 5.63 -12.50
CA ALA A 19 -14.25 4.36 -12.33
C ALA A 19 -15.16 4.05 -13.54
N ARG A 20 -15.82 5.07 -14.11
CA ARG A 20 -16.67 4.96 -15.30
C ARG A 20 -15.94 4.53 -16.58
N LEU A 21 -14.60 4.60 -16.62
CA LEU A 21 -13.83 4.02 -17.73
C LEU A 21 -13.94 2.49 -17.82
N SER A 22 -14.30 1.83 -16.71
CA SER A 22 -14.36 0.36 -16.61
C SER A 22 -15.69 -0.18 -16.05
N GLY A 23 -16.51 0.70 -15.48
CA GLY A 23 -17.82 0.38 -14.93
C GLY A 23 -18.93 1.22 -15.55
N GLY A 24 -20.13 0.64 -15.61
CA GLY A 24 -21.36 1.34 -16.00
C GLY A 24 -22.54 0.87 -15.16
N PRO A 25 -23.78 1.21 -15.55
CA PRO A 25 -24.99 0.84 -14.78
C PRO A 25 -25.17 -0.68 -14.59
N SER A 26 -24.60 -1.49 -15.48
CA SER A 26 -24.56 -2.96 -15.38
C SER A 26 -23.40 -3.50 -14.53
N GLY A 27 -22.64 -2.64 -13.86
CA GLY A 27 -21.46 -2.98 -13.08
C GLY A 27 -20.16 -2.93 -13.90
N PHE A 28 -19.16 -3.68 -13.43
CA PHE A 28 -17.80 -3.70 -13.97
C PHE A 28 -17.58 -5.00 -14.77
N ALA A 29 -17.43 -4.89 -16.08
CA ALA A 29 -17.33 -6.06 -16.98
C ALA A 29 -16.14 -6.98 -16.65
N LEU A 30 -15.03 -6.40 -16.20
CA LEU A 30 -13.79 -7.12 -15.89
C LEU A 30 -13.66 -7.54 -14.42
N ARG A 31 -14.73 -7.38 -13.62
CA ARG A 31 -14.72 -7.65 -12.18
C ARG A 31 -14.24 -9.06 -11.83
N GLU A 32 -14.73 -10.05 -12.58
CA GLU A 32 -14.47 -11.48 -12.35
C GLU A 32 -13.46 -12.08 -13.34
N HIS A 33 -12.87 -11.25 -14.22
CA HIS A 33 -11.92 -11.74 -15.22
C HIS A 33 -10.65 -12.27 -14.54
N TRP A 34 -10.22 -13.49 -14.92
CA TRP A 34 -9.17 -14.28 -14.25
C TRP A 34 -7.86 -13.52 -14.01
N LEU A 35 -7.46 -12.65 -14.95
CA LEU A 35 -6.27 -11.81 -14.81
C LEU A 35 -6.35 -10.92 -13.56
N PHE A 36 -7.52 -10.32 -13.32
CA PHE A 36 -7.70 -9.38 -12.22
C PHE A 36 -7.98 -10.08 -10.89
N THR A 37 -8.62 -11.24 -10.89
CA THR A 37 -8.98 -12.01 -9.68
C THR A 37 -7.88 -12.98 -9.24
N ILE A 38 -7.32 -13.77 -10.16
CA ILE A 38 -6.35 -14.81 -9.83
C ILE A 38 -4.92 -14.25 -9.82
N VAL A 39 -4.54 -13.51 -10.86
CA VAL A 39 -3.16 -13.04 -11.02
C VAL A 39 -2.93 -11.78 -10.18
N LEU A 40 -3.64 -10.71 -10.49
CA LEU A 40 -3.42 -9.38 -9.90
C LEU A 40 -4.07 -9.19 -8.52
N HIS A 41 -4.81 -10.16 -8.03
CA HIS A 41 -5.42 -10.11 -6.69
C HIS A 41 -4.91 -11.24 -5.80
N ASP A 42 -5.24 -12.50 -6.09
CA ASP A 42 -4.88 -13.61 -5.19
C ASP A 42 -3.38 -13.92 -5.19
N SER A 43 -2.79 -14.04 -6.37
CA SER A 43 -1.37 -14.39 -6.52
C SER A 43 -0.47 -13.25 -6.08
N ALA A 44 -0.79 -12.01 -6.45
CA ALA A 44 -0.10 -10.82 -5.97
C ALA A 44 -0.07 -10.75 -4.43
N ARG A 45 -1.21 -11.01 -3.76
CA ARG A 45 -1.28 -11.05 -2.29
C ARG A 45 -0.40 -12.15 -1.69
N ARG A 46 -0.42 -13.35 -2.28
CA ARG A 46 0.43 -14.47 -1.82
C ARG A 46 1.91 -14.15 -1.96
N VAL A 47 2.32 -13.59 -3.11
CA VAL A 47 3.71 -13.19 -3.36
C VAL A 47 4.16 -12.11 -2.37
N ALA A 48 3.32 -11.12 -2.08
CA ALA A 48 3.65 -10.09 -1.09
C ALA A 48 3.87 -10.67 0.31
N TRP A 49 3.00 -11.59 0.76
CA TRP A 49 3.20 -12.27 2.05
C TRP A 49 4.46 -13.14 2.06
N ALA A 50 4.72 -13.89 0.99
CA ALA A 50 5.95 -14.66 0.86
C ALA A 50 7.19 -13.76 0.94
N LEU A 51 7.20 -12.62 0.24
CA LEU A 51 8.28 -11.65 0.30
C LEU A 51 8.45 -11.05 1.70
N ALA A 52 7.36 -10.69 2.38
CA ALA A 52 7.42 -10.20 3.76
C ALA A 52 8.04 -11.24 4.71
N LEU A 53 7.64 -12.51 4.60
CA LEU A 53 8.21 -13.61 5.38
C LEU A 53 9.69 -13.83 5.06
N LEU A 54 10.08 -13.74 3.78
CA LEU A 54 11.48 -13.82 3.37
C LEU A 54 12.31 -12.66 3.94
N LEU A 55 11.78 -11.44 3.99
CA LEU A 55 12.45 -10.31 4.64
C LEU A 55 12.61 -10.53 6.14
N CYS A 56 11.60 -11.09 6.82
CA CYS A 56 11.71 -11.47 8.22
C CYS A 56 12.80 -12.53 8.44
N ALA A 57 12.83 -13.59 7.63
CA ALA A 57 13.86 -14.62 7.72
C ALA A 57 15.27 -14.05 7.43
N ALA A 58 15.39 -13.17 6.44
CA ALA A 58 16.65 -12.55 6.03
C ALA A 58 17.25 -11.60 7.07
N VAL A 59 16.51 -11.23 8.13
CA VAL A 59 17.08 -10.52 9.28
C VAL A 59 18.23 -11.33 9.89
N TRP A 60 18.00 -12.64 10.11
CA TRP A 60 18.97 -13.57 10.69
C TRP A 60 19.74 -14.37 9.64
N PHE A 61 19.12 -14.68 8.50
CA PHE A 61 19.72 -15.52 7.45
C PHE A 61 19.84 -14.74 6.13
N PRO A 62 20.67 -13.67 6.06
CA PRO A 62 20.77 -12.85 4.86
C PRO A 62 21.39 -13.61 3.68
N VAL A 63 20.79 -13.43 2.51
CA VAL A 63 21.26 -14.02 1.24
C VAL A 63 21.54 -12.94 0.21
N GLY A 64 22.45 -13.22 -0.74
CA GLY A 64 22.80 -12.30 -1.82
C GLY A 64 23.25 -10.93 -1.30
N TRP A 65 22.67 -9.86 -1.86
CA TRP A 65 23.02 -8.48 -1.52
C TRP A 65 22.62 -8.09 -0.08
N LEU A 66 21.64 -8.77 0.54
CA LEU A 66 21.24 -8.51 1.94
C LEU A 66 22.35 -8.80 2.94
N ARG A 67 23.36 -9.60 2.58
CA ARG A 67 24.56 -9.83 3.41
C ARG A 67 25.38 -8.56 3.62
N ARG A 68 25.29 -7.60 2.69
CA ARG A 68 25.97 -6.30 2.77
C ARG A 68 25.16 -5.26 3.53
N VAL A 69 23.92 -5.59 3.93
CA VAL A 69 23.02 -4.67 4.65
C VAL A 69 23.18 -4.88 6.15
N MET A 70 23.37 -3.81 6.92
CA MET A 70 23.47 -3.86 8.37
C MET A 70 22.23 -4.49 9.03
N PHE A 71 22.41 -5.19 10.16
CA PHE A 71 21.31 -5.89 10.84
C PHE A 71 20.09 -4.99 11.11
N HIS A 72 20.28 -3.79 11.65
CA HIS A 72 19.18 -2.86 11.94
C HIS A 72 18.41 -2.43 10.68
N ARG A 73 19.07 -2.38 9.51
CA ARG A 73 18.42 -2.08 8.23
C ARG A 73 17.64 -3.27 7.69
N ARG A 74 18.08 -4.50 7.95
CA ARG A 74 17.28 -5.70 7.64
C ARG A 74 16.02 -5.76 8.52
N VAL A 75 16.15 -5.45 9.81
CA VAL A 75 15.00 -5.29 10.71
C VAL A 75 14.06 -4.20 10.20
N GLN A 76 14.59 -3.04 9.77
CA GLN A 76 13.81 -1.97 9.17
C GLN A 76 12.97 -2.45 7.98
N LEU A 77 13.56 -3.21 7.04
CA LEU A 77 12.87 -3.75 5.87
C LEU A 77 11.65 -4.59 6.27
N ALA A 78 11.86 -5.55 7.18
CA ALA A 78 10.81 -6.45 7.64
C ALA A 78 9.73 -5.69 8.44
N LEU A 79 10.15 -4.84 9.38
CA LEU A 79 9.25 -4.08 10.23
C LEU A 79 8.38 -3.12 9.43
N THR A 80 8.93 -2.42 8.43
CA THR A 80 8.14 -1.54 7.58
C THR A 80 7.05 -2.27 6.83
N ALA A 81 7.34 -3.43 6.23
CA ALA A 81 6.33 -4.20 5.50
C ALA A 81 5.16 -4.59 6.42
N LEU A 82 5.46 -5.12 7.61
CA LEU A 82 4.44 -5.56 8.57
C LEU A 82 3.61 -4.40 9.14
N VAL A 83 4.27 -3.32 9.57
CA VAL A 83 3.58 -2.16 10.14
C VAL A 83 2.71 -1.45 9.09
N ALA A 84 3.20 -1.32 7.86
CA ALA A 84 2.42 -0.73 6.79
C ALA A 84 1.15 -1.54 6.48
N VAL A 85 1.26 -2.87 6.35
CA VAL A 85 0.09 -3.74 6.14
C VAL A 85 -0.88 -3.70 7.32
N ALA A 86 -0.37 -3.69 8.55
CA ALA A 86 -1.18 -3.57 9.75
C ALA A 86 -1.94 -2.24 9.81
N ALA A 87 -1.27 -1.12 9.51
CA ALA A 87 -1.89 0.20 9.47
C ALA A 87 -3.01 0.28 8.44
N ILE A 88 -2.79 -0.23 7.21
CA ILE A 88 -3.82 -0.27 6.16
C ILE A 88 -5.00 -1.15 6.59
N SER A 89 -4.74 -2.31 7.19
CA SER A 89 -5.79 -3.23 7.65
C SER A 89 -6.62 -2.61 8.78
N ALA A 90 -5.98 -1.94 9.73
CA ALA A 90 -6.65 -1.24 10.82
C ALA A 90 -7.54 -0.10 10.29
N LEU A 91 -6.98 0.79 9.44
CA LEU A 91 -7.75 1.87 8.81
C LEU A 91 -8.93 1.35 8.00
N LYS A 92 -8.74 0.26 7.26
CA LYS A 92 -9.80 -0.38 6.47
C LYS A 92 -10.93 -0.93 7.34
N SER A 93 -10.61 -1.50 8.50
CA SER A 93 -11.62 -2.09 9.40
C SER A 93 -12.61 -1.08 9.99
N VAL A 94 -12.18 0.18 10.14
CA VAL A 94 -13.00 1.26 10.71
C VAL A 94 -13.62 2.18 9.65
N SER A 95 -13.26 1.99 8.38
CA SER A 95 -13.76 2.81 7.28
C SER A 95 -15.22 2.53 6.97
N ARG A 96 -15.99 3.60 6.75
CA ARG A 96 -17.39 3.56 6.32
C ARG A 96 -17.57 3.69 4.81
N THR A 97 -16.48 3.89 4.07
CA THR A 97 -16.54 4.05 2.61
C THR A 97 -16.82 2.74 1.91
N SER A 98 -17.88 2.72 1.11
CA SER A 98 -18.26 1.60 0.25
C SER A 98 -17.43 1.55 -1.04
N CYS A 99 -17.35 0.37 -1.65
CA CYS A 99 -16.59 0.18 -2.88
C CYS A 99 -17.36 0.63 -4.13
N PRO A 100 -16.65 1.01 -5.21
CA PRO A 100 -17.30 1.43 -6.45
C PRO A 100 -18.36 0.45 -6.95
N TRP A 101 -18.10 -0.87 -6.93
CA TRP A 101 -19.05 -1.90 -7.37
C TRP A 101 -20.33 -2.00 -6.53
N SER A 102 -20.41 -1.30 -5.40
CA SER A 102 -21.55 -1.30 -4.48
C SER A 102 -22.38 -0.05 -4.64
N LEU A 103 -21.92 0.93 -5.44
CA LEU A 103 -22.61 2.19 -5.65
C LEU A 103 -23.74 2.02 -6.67
N ALA A 104 -24.81 2.80 -6.50
CA ALA A 104 -25.95 2.86 -7.41
C ALA A 104 -25.56 3.23 -8.85
N ASP A 105 -24.54 4.09 -9.03
CA ASP A 105 -23.95 4.41 -10.34
C ASP A 105 -23.48 3.16 -11.12
N PHE A 106 -23.16 2.07 -10.41
CA PHE A 106 -22.61 0.84 -10.97
C PHE A 106 -23.49 -0.40 -10.70
N GLY A 107 -24.79 -0.19 -10.51
CA GLY A 107 -25.77 -1.28 -10.31
C GLY A 107 -25.84 -1.82 -8.88
N GLY A 108 -25.22 -1.13 -7.92
CA GLY A 108 -25.33 -1.40 -6.49
C GLY A 108 -26.44 -0.60 -5.80
N VAL A 109 -26.33 -0.42 -4.49
CA VAL A 109 -27.34 0.25 -3.64
C VAL A 109 -26.79 1.42 -2.81
N ALA A 110 -25.47 1.55 -2.70
CA ALA A 110 -24.85 2.62 -1.92
C ALA A 110 -24.78 3.93 -2.74
N HIS A 111 -24.74 5.06 -2.05
CA HIS A 111 -24.60 6.37 -2.68
C HIS A 111 -23.14 6.83 -2.68
N TYR A 112 -22.70 7.50 -3.74
CA TYR A 112 -21.36 8.09 -3.72
C TYR A 112 -21.29 9.20 -2.68
N VAL A 113 -20.44 9.01 -1.67
CA VAL A 113 -20.10 10.04 -0.68
C VAL A 113 -18.59 10.24 -0.74
N PRO A 114 -18.10 11.48 -0.96
CA PRO A 114 -16.68 11.77 -0.91
C PRO A 114 -16.03 11.23 0.38
N HIS A 115 -14.80 10.74 0.26
CA HIS A 115 -14.18 9.94 1.32
C HIS A 115 -14.18 10.63 2.69
N TRP A 116 -13.84 11.91 2.75
CA TRP A 116 -13.75 12.69 3.99
C TRP A 116 -15.11 13.13 4.54
N SER A 117 -16.16 13.21 3.71
CA SER A 117 -17.52 13.54 4.18
C SER A 117 -18.25 12.32 4.75
N ASN A 118 -17.79 11.10 4.44
CA ASN A 118 -18.33 9.85 4.98
C ASN A 118 -18.05 9.65 6.49
N LEU A 119 -17.22 10.51 7.09
CA LEU A 119 -17.11 10.59 8.56
C LEU A 119 -18.42 11.02 9.22
N LEU A 120 -19.23 11.83 8.51
CA LEU A 120 -20.45 12.45 9.03
C LEU A 120 -21.72 11.84 8.40
N VAL A 121 -21.63 11.33 7.17
CA VAL A 121 -22.79 10.85 6.40
C VAL A 121 -22.55 9.42 5.94
N ALA A 122 -23.43 8.50 6.32
CA ALA A 122 -23.37 7.12 5.84
C ALA A 122 -23.76 7.04 4.36
N ASP A 123 -23.04 6.21 3.60
CA ASP A 123 -23.33 5.97 2.17
C ASP A 123 -24.40 4.90 1.92
N GLY A 124 -24.94 4.30 2.98
CA GLY A 124 -25.96 3.25 2.90
C GLY A 124 -25.42 1.85 2.54
N GLY A 125 -24.10 1.69 2.44
CA GLY A 125 -23.45 0.40 2.14
C GLY A 125 -22.68 -0.22 3.32
N ASN A 126 -21.94 -1.28 3.02
CA ASN A 126 -21.23 -2.11 4.01
C ASN A 126 -19.89 -1.50 4.48
N GLY A 127 -19.42 -0.42 3.85
CA GLY A 127 -18.16 0.24 4.17
C GLY A 127 -16.91 -0.60 3.90
N ARG A 128 -15.84 -0.32 4.65
CA ARG A 128 -14.55 -1.03 4.66
C ARG A 128 -13.82 -1.07 3.32
N CYS A 129 -14.04 -0.10 2.45
CA CYS A 129 -13.38 -0.04 1.14
C CYS A 129 -12.14 0.85 1.11
N PHE A 130 -11.99 1.77 2.04
CA PHE A 130 -10.80 2.62 2.12
C PHE A 130 -9.95 2.23 3.34
N PRO A 131 -8.61 2.14 3.24
CA PRO A 131 -7.79 2.31 2.03
C PRO A 131 -7.81 1.07 1.11
N ALA A 132 -7.16 1.17 -0.04
CA ALA A 132 -6.98 0.06 -0.99
C ALA A 132 -6.00 -1.00 -0.46
N GLY A 133 -6.54 -1.98 0.27
CA GLY A 133 -5.75 -3.07 0.85
C GLY A 133 -4.82 -3.79 -0.15
N HIS A 134 -5.27 -4.07 -1.37
CA HIS A 134 -4.42 -4.75 -2.37
C HIS A 134 -3.24 -3.92 -2.85
N ALA A 135 -3.39 -2.60 -2.98
CA ALA A 135 -2.28 -1.73 -3.34
C ALA A 135 -1.14 -1.79 -2.30
N SER A 136 -1.48 -2.03 -1.02
CA SER A 136 -0.47 -2.20 0.04
C SER A 136 0.42 -3.44 -0.14
N SER A 137 0.00 -4.43 -0.94
CA SER A 137 0.83 -5.59 -1.30
C SER A 137 2.07 -5.18 -2.11
N GLY A 138 2.03 -4.03 -2.80
CA GLY A 138 3.23 -3.40 -3.36
C GLY A 138 3.80 -2.34 -2.42
N PHE A 139 3.00 -1.34 -2.03
CA PHE A 139 3.49 -0.15 -1.34
C PHE A 139 4.07 -0.39 0.06
N SER A 140 3.72 -1.49 0.74
CA SER A 140 4.29 -1.83 2.05
C SER A 140 5.82 -1.98 2.03
N PHE A 141 6.42 -2.18 0.86
CA PHE A 141 7.87 -2.31 0.69
C PHE A 141 8.62 -0.99 0.53
N PHE A 142 7.99 0.19 0.69
CA PHE A 142 8.68 1.49 0.65
C PHE A 142 9.86 1.60 1.62
N GLY A 143 9.86 0.80 2.70
CA GLY A 143 10.99 0.71 3.64
C GLY A 143 12.33 0.41 2.98
N GLY A 144 12.34 -0.27 1.83
CA GLY A 144 13.59 -0.55 1.10
C GLY A 144 14.28 0.68 0.54
N TYR A 145 13.53 1.69 0.08
CA TYR A 145 14.14 2.96 -0.29
C TYR A 145 14.88 3.58 0.90
N PHE A 146 14.20 3.65 2.05
CA PHE A 146 14.78 4.27 3.24
C PHE A 146 15.96 3.46 3.79
N ALA A 147 15.86 2.13 3.84
CA ALA A 147 16.90 1.27 4.36
C ALA A 147 18.18 1.29 3.51
N LEU A 148 18.07 1.56 2.20
CA LEU A 148 19.18 1.43 1.25
C LEU A 148 19.75 2.76 0.76
N ARG A 149 19.01 3.87 0.86
CA ARG A 149 19.39 5.16 0.21
C ARG A 149 20.75 5.72 0.62
N ARG A 150 21.30 5.35 1.78
CA ARG A 150 22.59 5.84 2.27
C ARG A 150 23.76 4.99 1.75
N ASP A 151 23.60 3.67 1.76
CA ASP A 151 24.70 2.73 1.49
C ASP A 151 24.67 2.19 0.04
N MET A 152 23.49 2.15 -0.58
CA MET A 152 23.25 1.58 -1.91
C MET A 152 22.20 2.40 -2.69
N PRO A 153 22.49 3.66 -3.05
CA PRO A 153 21.52 4.60 -3.61
C PRO A 153 20.90 4.14 -4.94
N GLU A 154 21.68 3.52 -5.82
CA GLU A 154 21.15 2.99 -7.09
C GLU A 154 20.10 1.89 -6.87
N LEU A 155 20.37 0.98 -5.93
CA LEU A 155 19.43 -0.08 -5.57
C LEU A 155 18.20 0.50 -4.88
N ALA A 156 18.36 1.52 -4.04
CA ALA A 156 17.26 2.21 -3.39
C ALA A 156 16.28 2.83 -4.40
N VAL A 157 16.79 3.48 -5.45
CA VAL A 157 15.96 4.06 -6.52
C VAL A 157 15.24 2.96 -7.31
N LYS A 158 15.94 1.89 -7.71
CA LYS A 158 15.32 0.74 -8.39
C LYS A 158 14.21 0.11 -7.53
N TRP A 159 14.47 -0.04 -6.23
CA TRP A 159 13.48 -0.54 -5.26
C TRP A 159 12.26 0.37 -5.16
N LEU A 160 12.47 1.69 -5.10
CA LEU A 160 11.39 2.66 -5.05
C LEU A 160 10.51 2.60 -6.30
N ILE A 161 11.12 2.59 -7.48
CA ILE A 161 10.41 2.50 -8.76
C ILE A 161 9.62 1.19 -8.83
N ALA A 162 10.21 0.06 -8.47
CA ALA A 162 9.53 -1.23 -8.45
C ALA A 162 8.34 -1.24 -7.48
N THR A 163 8.53 -0.72 -6.26
CA THR A 163 7.48 -0.60 -5.24
C THR A 163 6.32 0.27 -5.73
N LEU A 164 6.63 1.42 -6.36
CA LEU A 164 5.63 2.32 -6.93
C LEU A 164 4.86 1.64 -8.07
N ALA A 165 5.57 1.04 -9.01
CA ALA A 165 5.00 0.38 -10.17
C ALA A 165 4.07 -0.77 -9.76
N VAL A 166 4.53 -1.66 -8.87
CA VAL A 166 3.72 -2.79 -8.39
C VAL A 166 2.49 -2.28 -7.65
N GLY A 167 2.63 -1.35 -6.70
CA GLY A 167 1.48 -0.83 -5.96
C GLY A 167 0.44 -0.15 -6.87
N MET A 168 0.89 0.61 -7.87
CA MET A 168 0.00 1.24 -8.85
C MET A 168 -0.68 0.23 -9.79
N VAL A 169 0.04 -0.77 -10.29
CA VAL A 169 -0.55 -1.83 -11.13
C VAL A 169 -1.63 -2.58 -10.36
N LEU A 170 -1.37 -2.94 -9.11
CA LEU A 170 -2.36 -3.61 -8.26
C LEU A 170 -3.55 -2.70 -7.95
N GLY A 171 -3.33 -1.41 -7.69
CA GLY A 171 -4.39 -0.43 -7.48
C GLY A 171 -5.27 -0.23 -8.71
N ILE A 172 -4.66 -0.06 -9.90
CA ILE A 172 -5.37 0.05 -11.18
C ILE A 172 -6.17 -1.22 -11.45
N ALA A 173 -5.59 -2.40 -11.18
CA ALA A 173 -6.30 -3.67 -11.32
C ALA A 173 -7.57 -3.71 -10.45
N GLN A 174 -7.51 -3.18 -9.22
CA GLN A 174 -8.69 -3.09 -8.36
C GLN A 174 -9.68 -2.00 -8.81
N GLN A 175 -9.22 -0.87 -9.36
CA GLN A 175 -10.07 0.16 -9.96
C GLN A 175 -10.88 -0.42 -11.14
N VAL A 176 -10.22 -1.16 -12.03
CA VAL A 176 -10.88 -1.81 -13.19
C VAL A 176 -11.97 -2.80 -12.77
N ARG A 177 -11.80 -3.45 -11.62
CA ARG A 177 -12.82 -4.36 -11.05
C ARG A 177 -13.95 -3.63 -10.32
N GLY A 178 -13.82 -2.33 -10.07
CA GLY A 178 -14.70 -1.57 -9.19
C GLY A 178 -14.49 -1.88 -7.70
N ALA A 179 -13.35 -2.45 -7.33
CA ALA A 179 -13.06 -2.83 -5.95
C ALA A 179 -12.52 -1.67 -5.11
N HIS A 180 -11.85 -0.68 -5.72
CA HIS A 180 -11.30 0.49 -5.02
C HIS A 180 -11.20 1.69 -5.96
N PHE A 181 -11.49 2.89 -5.46
CA PHE A 181 -11.19 4.13 -6.19
C PHE A 181 -9.69 4.41 -6.31
N MET A 182 -9.29 5.30 -7.22
CA MET A 182 -7.89 5.69 -7.38
C MET A 182 -7.38 6.45 -6.16
N SER A 183 -8.20 7.33 -5.57
CA SER A 183 -7.88 7.97 -4.28
C SER A 183 -7.50 6.95 -3.20
N HIS A 184 -8.24 5.84 -3.09
CA HIS A 184 -7.96 4.78 -2.11
C HIS A 184 -6.55 4.18 -2.33
N THR A 185 -6.14 4.04 -3.59
CA THR A 185 -4.80 3.56 -3.97
C THR A 185 -3.73 4.59 -3.61
N LEU A 186 -3.93 5.86 -3.96
CA LEU A 186 -2.97 6.93 -3.70
C LEU A 186 -2.78 7.16 -2.19
N TRP A 187 -3.86 7.16 -1.42
CA TRP A 187 -3.80 7.23 0.05
C TRP A 187 -3.10 6.02 0.65
N THR A 188 -3.31 4.81 0.11
CA THR A 188 -2.56 3.63 0.55
C THR A 188 -1.06 3.83 0.35
N GLY A 189 -0.65 4.31 -0.83
CA GLY A 189 0.75 4.63 -1.10
C GLY A 189 1.31 5.66 -0.11
N TRP A 190 0.57 6.73 0.14
CA TRP A 190 0.97 7.76 1.11
C TRP A 190 1.10 7.24 2.54
N ILE A 191 0.12 6.45 3.02
CA ILE A 191 0.16 5.86 4.36
C ILE A 191 1.36 4.91 4.50
N CYS A 192 1.60 4.05 3.50
CA CYS A 192 2.76 3.15 3.51
C CYS A 192 4.09 3.93 3.48
N TRP A 193 4.16 5.04 2.72
CA TRP A 193 5.33 5.92 2.70
C TRP A 193 5.57 6.58 4.07
N CYS A 194 4.53 7.11 4.71
CA CYS A 194 4.62 7.70 6.05
C CYS A 194 5.07 6.66 7.09
N ALA A 195 4.55 5.43 7.03
CA ALA A 195 5.00 4.34 7.90
C ALA A 195 6.49 4.02 7.69
N ALA A 196 6.93 3.91 6.43
CA ALA A 196 8.34 3.68 6.09
C ALA A 196 9.26 4.80 6.61
N TRP A 197 8.86 6.06 6.40
CA TRP A 197 9.59 7.23 6.89
C TRP A 197 9.67 7.27 8.42
N ALA A 198 8.56 7.02 9.12
CA ALA A 198 8.51 7.03 10.58
C ALA A 198 9.42 5.95 11.18
N ILE A 199 9.42 4.75 10.60
CA ILE A 199 10.30 3.65 11.04
C ILE A 199 11.77 3.99 10.78
N ASP A 200 12.09 4.57 9.63
CA ASP A 200 13.45 5.01 9.33
C ASP A 200 13.96 6.08 10.30
N ALA A 201 13.11 7.05 10.64
CA ALA A 201 13.40 8.08 11.62
C ALA A 201 13.62 7.48 13.01
N PHE A 202 12.76 6.56 13.42
CA PHE A 202 12.87 5.86 14.71
C PHE A 202 14.16 5.04 14.81
N ILE A 203 14.46 4.20 13.82
CA ILE A 203 15.68 3.36 13.81
C ILE A 203 16.94 4.22 13.72
N SER A 204 16.91 5.29 12.91
CA SER A 204 18.04 6.23 12.85
C SER A 204 18.30 6.88 14.22
N ARG A 205 17.25 7.28 14.95
CA ARG A 205 17.38 7.82 16.32
C ARG A 205 17.95 6.80 17.30
N LEU A 206 17.46 5.56 17.29
CA LEU A 206 18.00 4.50 18.16
C LEU A 206 19.48 4.22 17.89
N THR A 207 19.89 4.30 16.62
CA THR A 207 21.29 4.10 16.21
C THR A 207 22.16 5.27 16.68
N THR A 208 21.69 6.52 16.54
CA THR A 208 22.44 7.70 17.03
C THR A 208 22.56 7.75 18.55
N LEU A 209 21.58 7.21 19.28
CA LEU A 209 21.59 7.17 20.75
C LEU A 209 22.40 5.98 21.30
N GLY A 210 23.02 5.16 20.46
CA GLY A 210 23.78 3.97 20.88
C GLY A 210 22.92 2.86 21.49
N VAL A 211 21.59 2.95 21.38
CA VAL A 211 20.63 1.96 21.93
C VAL A 211 20.51 0.76 21.00
N ALA A 212 20.73 0.94 19.69
CA ALA A 212 20.85 -0.19 18.78
C ALA A 212 22.19 -0.90 19.06
N PRO A 213 22.20 -2.20 19.39
CA PRO A 213 23.45 -2.89 19.65
C PRO A 213 24.34 -2.79 18.41
N ASN A 214 25.55 -2.24 18.61
CA ASN A 214 26.66 -2.44 17.69
C ASN A 214 26.97 -3.94 17.70
N LEU A 215 26.21 -4.72 16.92
CA LEU A 215 26.65 -6.03 16.45
C LEU A 215 27.63 -5.80 15.29
N ALA A 216 28.63 -4.95 15.53
CA ALA A 216 29.87 -5.01 14.79
C ALA A 216 30.60 -6.25 15.34
N GLN A 217 31.04 -7.12 14.43
CA GLN A 217 31.85 -8.31 14.69
C GLN A 217 31.09 -9.56 15.15
N SER A 218 30.58 -10.32 14.17
CA SER A 218 30.77 -11.76 14.16
C SER A 218 31.00 -12.21 12.72
N THR A 219 32.30 -12.40 12.43
CA THR A 219 32.93 -13.31 11.45
C THR A 219 32.15 -13.70 10.20
#